data_AF-A0A2V9F176-F1
#
_entry.id   AF-A0A2V9F176-F1
#
_cell.length_a   1.000
_cell.length_b   1.000
_cell.length_c   1.000
_cell.angle_alpha   90.00
_cell.angle_beta   90.00
_cell.angle_gamma   90.00
#
_symmetry.space_group_name_H-M   'P 1'
#
loop_
_entity.id
_entity.type
_entity.pdbx_description
1 polymer ?
#
loop_
_entity_poly.entity_id
_entity_poly.type
_entity_poly.pdbx_seq_one_letter_code
_entity_poly.pdbx_strand_id
1 'polypeptide(L)' 'MAIPKYALDILVCPICKTRVELLSDGSGLKCVTCRRVYPVRDDIPVMLPEEAKIAEE' A
#
# COMPACT_ATOMS: atom_id res chain seq x y z
N MET A 1 -16.02 13.24 -20.62
CA MET A 1 -16.34 12.73 -19.29
C MET A 1 -15.17 13.08 -18.37
N ALA A 2 -15.29 14.14 -17.56
CA ALA A 2 -14.21 14.59 -16.69
C ALA A 2 -14.15 13.69 -15.45
N ILE A 3 -13.02 13.04 -15.21
CA ILE A 3 -12.81 12.15 -14.07
C ILE A 3 -12.91 12.99 -12.78
N PRO A 4 -13.85 12.69 -11.88
CA PRO A 4 -14.08 13.48 -10.67
C PRO A 4 -12.91 13.39 -9.67
N LYS A 5 -12.62 14.53 -9.02
CA LYS A 5 -11.42 14.84 -8.22
C LYS A 5 -11.20 13.99 -6.95
N TYR A 6 -12.09 13.04 -6.62
CA TYR A 6 -11.87 12.12 -5.49
C TYR A 6 -10.84 11.02 -5.80
N ALA A 7 -10.33 10.94 -7.05
CA ALA A 7 -9.35 9.96 -7.47
C ALA A 7 -7.91 10.24 -6.99
N LEU A 8 -7.65 11.37 -6.31
CA LEU A 8 -6.32 11.87 -5.97
C LEU A 8 -5.99 11.88 -4.46
N ASP A 9 -6.90 11.47 -3.58
CA ASP A 9 -6.70 11.63 -2.14
C ASP A 9 -6.69 10.28 -1.40
N ILE A 10 -5.56 10.02 -0.72
CA ILE A 10 -5.31 8.94 0.25
C ILE A 10 -4.74 7.66 -0.39
N LEU A 11 -3.44 7.42 -0.15
CA LEU A 11 -2.72 6.17 -0.42
C LEU A 11 -3.49 4.97 0.15
N VAL A 12 -4.29 4.33 -0.69
CA VAL A 12 -5.07 3.15 -0.34
C VAL A 12 -4.53 1.93 -1.08
N CYS A 13 -4.57 0.78 -0.42
CA CYS A 13 -4.10 -0.48 -0.98
C CYS A 13 -4.79 -0.75 -2.33
N PRO A 14 -4.04 -1.10 -3.41
CA PRO A 14 -4.64 -1.33 -4.73
C PRO A 14 -5.63 -2.51 -4.78
N ILE A 15 -5.60 -3.37 -3.76
CA ILE A 15 -6.41 -4.60 -3.69
C ILE A 15 -7.66 -4.39 -2.84
N CYS A 16 -7.49 -3.86 -1.63
CA CYS A 16 -8.57 -3.73 -0.64
C CYS A 16 -9.11 -2.29 -0.51
N LYS A 17 -8.48 -1.32 -1.19
CA LYS A 17 -8.84 0.11 -1.15
C LYS A 17 -8.96 0.70 0.26
N THR A 18 -8.29 0.08 1.23
CA THR A 18 -8.19 0.53 2.62
C THR A 18 -6.85 1.19 2.90
N ARG A 19 -6.79 1.93 4.02
CA ARG A 19 -5.61 2.69 4.45
C ARG A 19 -4.42 1.76 4.74
N VAL A 20 -3.23 2.17 4.31
CA VAL A 20 -1.97 1.52 4.66
C VAL A 20 -1.23 2.34 5.71
N GLU A 21 -0.52 1.68 6.60
CA GLU A 21 0.34 2.25 7.61
C GLU A 21 1.81 2.05 7.23
N LEU A 22 2.63 3.05 7.47
CA LEU A 22 4.07 2.95 7.26
C LEU A 22 4.68 2.15 8.42
N LEU A 23 5.53 1.16 8.12
CA LEU A 23 6.25 0.45 9.18
C LEU A 23 7.16 1.43 9.91
N SER A 24 7.34 1.25 11.22
CA SER A 24 8.22 2.09 12.06
C SER A 24 9.66 2.18 11.54
N ASP A 25 10.07 1.19 10.76
CA ASP A 25 11.42 1.07 10.19
C ASP A 25 11.55 1.78 8.82
N GLY A 26 10.47 2.36 8.29
CA GLY A 26 10.46 3.04 6.98
C GLY A 26 10.60 2.10 5.78
N SER A 27 10.82 0.81 6.01
CA SER A 27 11.14 -0.21 5.01
C SER A 27 9.92 -0.75 4.25
N GLY A 28 8.69 -0.33 4.60
CA GLY A 28 7.48 -0.82 3.94
C GLY A 28 6.18 -0.14 4.34
N LEU A 29 5.13 -0.39 3.54
CA LEU A 29 3.75 -0.03 3.84
C LEU A 29 2.95 -1.29 4.18
N LYS A 30 2.41 -1.36 5.39
CA LYS A 30 1.53 -2.45 5.84
C LYS A 30 0.06 -2.06 5.66
N CYS A 31 -0.70 -2.91 4.99
CA CYS A 31 -2.15 -2.77 4.95
C CYS A 31 -2.78 -3.37 6.22
N VAL A 32 -3.59 -2.59 6.95
CA VAL A 32 -4.25 -3.03 8.19
C VAL A 32 -5.30 -4.12 7.96
N THR A 33 -5.96 -4.11 6.79
CA THR A 33 -7.01 -5.08 6.45
C THR A 33 -6.43 -6.35 5.88
N CYS A 34 -5.58 -6.21 4.86
CA CYS A 34 -5.06 -7.35 4.11
C CYS A 34 -3.81 -7.96 4.73
N ARG A 35 -3.24 -7.34 5.78
CA ARG A 35 -1.96 -7.71 6.43
C ARG A 35 -0.78 -7.85 5.45
N ARG A 36 -0.93 -7.32 4.25
CA ARG A 36 0.11 -7.27 3.21
C ARG A 36 1.09 -6.15 3.52
N VAL A 37 2.36 -6.44 3.36
CA VAL A 37 3.47 -5.50 3.48
C VAL A 37 4.04 -5.28 2.10
N TYR A 38 3.94 -4.05 1.64
CA TYR A 38 4.56 -3.58 0.41
C TYR A 38 5.97 -3.10 0.74
N PRO A 39 7.03 -3.71 0.19
CA PRO A 39 8.39 -3.25 0.43
C PRO A 39 8.63 -1.88 -0.22
N VAL A 40 9.47 -1.06 0.40
CA VAL A 40 10.00 0.16 -0.20
C VAL A 40 11.40 -0.16 -0.75
N ARG A 41 11.62 0.12 -2.04
CA ARG A 41 12.93 -0.06 -2.71
C ARG A 41 13.32 1.27 -3.32
N ASP A 42 14.54 1.73 -3.06
CA ASP A 42 15.04 3.02 -3.56
C ASP A 42 14.12 4.21 -3.21
N ASP A 43 13.56 4.20 -1.98
CA ASP A 43 12.56 5.18 -1.49
C ASP A 43 11.21 5.16 -2.25
N ILE A 44 11.02 4.20 -3.16
CA ILE A 44 9.78 4.02 -3.93
C ILE A 44 8.98 2.85 -3.34
N PRO A 45 7.72 3.07 -2.89
CA PRO A 45 6.86 2.00 -2.41
C PRO A 45 6.43 1.09 -3.57
N VAL A 46 6.85 -0.17 -3.52
CA VAL A 46 6.46 -1.17 -4.52
C VAL A 46 5.05 -1.66 -4.23
N MET A 47 4.05 -0.93 -4.72
CA MET A 47 2.62 -1.25 -4.57
C MET A 47 2.14 -2.34 -5.56
N LEU A 48 3.01 -3.29 -5.90
CA LEU A 48 2.63 -4.43 -6.74
C LEU A 48 2.05 -5.54 -5.87
N PRO A 49 0.89 -6.12 -6.23
CA PRO A 49 0.27 -7.21 -5.49
C PRO A 49 1.16 -8.47 -5.46
N GLU A 50 2.01 -8.66 -6.47
CA GLU A 50 2.93 -9.80 -6.62
C GLU A 50 4.15 -9.67 -5.71
N GLU A 51 4.64 -8.45 -5.50
CA GLU A 51 5.78 -8.14 -4.62
C GLU A 51 5.33 -7.91 -3.16
N ALA A 52 4.02 -7.81 -2.92
CA ALA A 52 3.47 -7.64 -1.60
C ALA A 52 3.68 -8.92 -0.79
N LYS A 53 4.50 -8.84 0.26
CA LYS A 53 4.66 -9.95 1.20
C LYS A 53 3.42 -10.01 2.08
N ILE A 54 2.71 -11.14 2.05
CA ILE A 54 1.70 -11.43 3.07
C ILE A 54 2.50 -11.78 4.32
N ALA A 55 2.29 -11.04 5.40
CA ALA A 55 2.75 -11.49 6.71
C ALA A 55 1.87 -12.69 7.08
N GLU A 56 2.23 -13.87 6.55
CA GLU A 56 1.74 -15.14 7.06
C GLU A 56 2.26 -15.27 8.49
N GLU A 57 1.33 -15.55 9.40
CA GLU A 57 1.60 -15.80 10.81
C GLU A 57 2.31 -17.15 10.99
#